data_AF-A0A453DM07-F1
#
_entry.id   AF-A0A453DM07-F1
#
_cell.length_a   1.000
_cell.length_b   1.000
_cell.length_c   1.000
_cell.angle_alpha   90.00
_cell.angle_beta   90.00
_cell.angle_gamma   90.00
#
_symmetry.space_group_name_H-M   'P 1'
#
loop_
_entity.id
_entity.type
_entity.pdbx_description
1 polymer ?
#
loop_
_entity_poly.entity_id
_entity_poly.type
_entity_poly.pdbx_seq_one_letter_code
_entity_poly.pdbx_strand_id
1 'polypeptide(L)' 'RCQLLGVIVEVDRIVRPEGRLIVRDDMETIREVESIVKSLHWEVRLSYSQENEGLLFVQKTMWRPNTSSS' A
#
# COMPACT_ATOMS: atom_id res chain seq x y z
N ARG A 1 -21.30 0.69 -0.07
CA ARG A 1 -20.04 1.47 0.12
C ARG A 1 -18.91 0.45 0.22
N CYS A 2 -18.00 0.40 -0.75
CA CYS A 2 -16.86 -0.52 -0.72
C CYS A 2 -15.97 -0.18 0.49
N GLN A 3 -15.51 -1.20 1.21
CA GLN A 3 -14.57 -1.03 2.34
C GLN A 3 -13.15 -1.24 1.81
N LEU A 4 -12.58 -0.23 1.15
CA LEU A 4 -11.23 -0.31 0.57
C LEU A 4 -10.18 -0.76 1.59
N LEU A 5 -10.28 -0.24 2.82
CA LEU A 5 -9.46 -0.68 3.95
C LEU A 5 -9.51 -2.20 4.18
N GLY A 6 -10.70 -2.81 4.14
CA GLY A 6 -10.85 -4.26 4.33
C GLY A 6 -10.15 -5.07 3.24
N VAL A 7 -10.20 -4.58 1.99
CA VAL A 7 -9.48 -5.21 0.87
C VAL A 7 -7.97 -5.11 1.08
N ILE A 8 -7.45 -3.93 1.43
CA ILE A 8 -6.02 -3.74 1.64
C ILE A 8 -5.50 -4.55 2.84
N VAL A 9 -6.31 -4.73 3.90
CA VAL A 9 -5.95 -5.61 5.03
C VAL A 9 -5.79 -7.07 4.60
N GLU A 10 -6.70 -7.60 3.78
CA GLU A 10 -6.56 -8.96 3.26
C GLU A 10 -5.36 -9.10 2.31
N VAL A 11 -5.09 -8.07 1.48
CA VAL A 11 -3.88 -8.01 0.65
C VAL A 11 -2.64 -8.03 1.53
N ASP A 12 -2.60 -7.25 2.62
CA ASP A 12 -1.48 -7.26 3.54
C ASP A 12 -1.26 -8.63 4.18
N ARG A 13 -2.34 -9.30 4.60
CA ARG A 13 -2.26 -10.65 5.16
C ARG A 13 -1.70 -11.68 4.18
N ILE A 14 -1.96 -11.53 2.88
CA ILE A 14 -1.54 -12.47 1.82
C ILE A 14 -0.11 -12.19 1.34
N VAL A 15 0.23 -10.91 1.14
CA VAL A 15 1.52 -10.51 0.57
C VAL A 15 2.63 -10.73 1.60
N ARG A 16 3.65 -11.51 1.21
CA ARG A 16 4.86 -11.74 2.02
C ARG A 16 5.81 -10.54 1.92
N PRO A 17 6.76 -10.36 2.87
CA PRO A 17 7.84 -9.38 2.73
C PRO A 17 8.54 -9.50 1.37
N GLU A 18 8.98 -8.37 0.82
CA GLU A 18 9.49 -8.20 -0.55
C GLU A 18 8.46 -8.42 -1.67
N GLY A 19 7.24 -8.85 -1.31
CA GLY A 19 6.10 -8.92 -2.21
C GLY A 19 5.67 -7.54 -2.69
N ARG A 20 5.01 -7.52 -3.84
CA ARG A 20 4.69 -6.31 -4.59
C ARG A 20 3.20 -6.20 -4.86
N LEU A 21 2.68 -4.99 -4.81
CA LEU A 21 1.30 -4.65 -5.18
C LEU A 21 1.32 -3.52 -6.21
N ILE A 22 0.56 -3.71 -7.28
CA ILE A 22 0.31 -2.68 -8.30
C ILE A 22 -1.18 -2.39 -8.28
N VAL A 23 -1.55 -1.13 -8.09
CA VAL A 23 -2.94 -0.66 -8.10
C VAL A 23 -3.09 0.35 -9.23
N ARG A 24 -4.12 0.18 -10.06
CA ARG A 24 -4.52 1.14 -11.08
C ARG A 24 -5.98 1.46 -10.87
N ASP A 25 -6.28 2.72 -10.57
CA ASP A 25 -7.63 3.18 -10.30
C ASP A 25 -7.70 4.71 -10.44
N ASP A 26 -8.83 5.31 -10.11
CA ASP A 26 -8.96 6.76 -10.02
C ASP A 26 -8.01 7.38 -8.98
N MET A 27 -7.74 8.67 -9.11
CA MET A 27 -6.79 9.39 -8.25
C MET A 27 -7.23 9.50 -6.77
N GLU A 28 -8.53 9.44 -6.46
CA GLU A 28 -9.01 9.42 -5.07
C GLU A 28 -8.67 8.08 -4.42
N THR A 29 -8.99 6.98 -5.11
CA THR A 29 -8.67 5.62 -4.66
C THR A 29 -7.17 5.42 -4.49
N ILE A 30 -6.35 5.89 -5.42
CA ILE A 30 -4.88 5.78 -5.35
C ILE A 30 -4.31 6.50 -4.12
N ARG A 31 -4.81 7.69 -3.79
CA ARG A 31 -4.39 8.45 -2.60
C ARG A 31 -4.79 7.74 -1.31
N GLU A 32 -5.98 7.15 -1.27
CA GLU A 32 -6.43 6.37 -0.10
C GLU A 32 -5.57 5.11 0.10
N VAL A 33 -5.31 4.35 -0.97
CA VAL A 33 -4.41 3.19 -0.91
C VAL A 33 -3.01 3.61 -0.47
N GLU A 34 -2.44 4.67 -1.05
CA GLU A 34 -1.11 5.16 -0.71
C GLU A 34 -1.01 5.53 0.79
N SER A 35 -2.04 6.16 1.35
CA SER A 35 -2.11 6.47 2.78
C SER A 35 -2.12 5.21 3.65
N ILE A 36 -2.92 4.21 3.28
CA ILE A 36 -3.02 2.94 4.02
C ILE A 36 -1.69 2.19 3.98
N VAL A 37 -1.10 1.98 2.79
CA VAL A 37 0.13 1.18 2.66
C VAL A 37 1.32 1.84 3.34
N LYS A 38 1.40 3.19 3.36
CA LYS A 38 2.40 3.92 4.15
C LYS A 38 2.23 3.68 5.65
N SER A 39 1.00 3.66 6.15
CA SER A 39 0.72 3.35 7.57
C SER A 39 1.11 1.91 7.96
N LEU A 40 1.08 0.99 6.99
CA LEU A 40 1.55 -0.38 7.12
C LEU A 40 3.07 -0.52 6.95
N HIS A 41 3.79 0.60 6.79
CA HIS A 41 5.24 0.66 6.56
C HIS A 41 5.69 0.00 5.24
N TRP A 42 4.81 -0.09 4.25
CA TRP A 42 5.20 -0.48 2.90
C TRP A 42 5.94 0.66 2.22
N GLU A 43 6.79 0.31 1.26
CA GLU A 43 7.56 1.27 0.50
C GLU A 43 6.85 1.60 -0.82
N VAL A 44 6.62 2.88 -1.09
CA VAL A 44 6.12 3.34 -2.39
C VAL A 44 7.31 3.43 -3.35
N ARG A 45 7.28 2.61 -4.41
CA ARG A 45 8.34 2.55 -5.41
C ARG A 45 8.06 3.46 -6.61
N LEU A 46 6.79 3.58 -7.01
CA LEU A 46 6.37 4.46 -8.09
C LEU A 46 4.92 4.89 -7.87
N SER A 47 4.65 6.17 -8.11
CA SER A 47 3.30 6.74 -8.19
C SER A 47 3.24 7.56 -9.46
N TYR A 48 2.28 7.25 -10.32
CA TYR A 48 2.08 7.89 -11.61
C TYR A 48 0.62 8.30 -11.75
N SER A 49 0.38 9.44 -12.38
CA SER A 49 -0.97 9.95 -12.66
C SER A 49 -1.05 10.43 -14.09
N GLN A 50 -2.03 9.97 -14.84
CA GLN A 50 -2.34 10.45 -16.18
C GLN A 50 -3.84 10.68 -16.32
N GLU A 51 -4.21 11.91 -16.69
CA GLU A 51 -5.60 12.36 -16.75
C GLU A 51 -6.34 12.13 -15.43
N ASN A 52 -7.23 11.13 -15.38
CA ASN A 52 -8.01 10.76 -14.20
C ASN A 52 -7.66 9.38 -13.63
N GLU A 53 -6.68 8.67 -14.20
CA GLU A 53 -6.21 7.39 -13.68
C GLU A 53 -4.84 7.55 -13.02
N GLY A 54 -4.67 6.87 -11.88
CA GLY A 54 -3.40 6.73 -11.19
C GLY A 54 -2.92 5.28 -11.21
N LEU A 55 -1.60 5.12 -11.14
CA LEU A 55 -0.90 3.85 -11.01
C LEU A 55 0.04 3.92 -9.81
N LEU A 56 -0.15 3.04 -8.84
CA LEU A 56 0.67 2.93 -7.63
C LEU A 56 1.37 1.59 -7.62
N PHE A 57 2.69 1.62 -7.46
CA PHE A 57 3.52 0.45 -7.27
C PHE A 57 4.18 0.52 -5.90
N VAL A 58 3.86 -0.45 -5.04
CA VAL A 58 4.37 -0.55 -3.67
C VAL A 58 4.98 -1.92 -3.40
N GLN A 59 5.90 -1.94 -2.44
CA GLN A 59 6.61 -3.14 -1.99
C GLN A 59 6.45 -3.29 -0.49
N LYS A 60 6.05 -4.49 -0.05
CA LYS A 60 5.93 -4.81 1.37
C LYS A 60 7.32 -4.94 1.98
N THR A 61 7.57 -4.20 3.05
CA THR A 61 8.82 -4.26 3.80
C THR A 61 8.77 -5.36 4.86
N MET A 62 9.94 -5.81 5.33
CA MET A 62 10.05 -6.62 6.53
C MET A 62 9.97 -5.71 7.78
N TRP A 63 8.80 -5.13 8.03
CA TRP A 63 8.62 -4.26 9.20
C TRP A 63 8.45 -5.05 10.50
N ARG A 64 9.16 -4.62 11.53
CA ARG A 64 9.00 -5.02 12.93
C ARG A 64 9.21 -3.77 13.80
N PRO A 65 8.44 -3.57 14.88
CA PRO A 65 8.73 -2.51 15.84
C PRO A 65 10.10 -2.77 16.48
N ASN A 66 10.92 -1.73 16.65
CA ASN A 66 12.19 -1.83 17.35
C ASN A 66 11.92 -2.19 18.83
N THR A 67 12.34 -3.38 19.25
CA THR A 67 12.28 -3.80 20.65
C THR A 67 13.52 -3.29 21.40
N SER A 68 13.69 -1.97 21.51
CA SER A 68 14.72 -1.41 22.40
C SER A 68 14.12 -1.22 23.80
N SER A 69 14.35 -2.21 24.65
CA SER A 69 14.17 -2.15 26.10
C SER A 69 15.36 -2.88 26.74
N SER A 70 16.51 -2.22 26.75
CA SER A 70 17.67 -2.57 27.59
C SER A 70 18.10 -1.35 28.36
#